data_AF-A0A7X7QAT3-F1
#
_entry.id   AF-A0A7X7QAT3-F1
#
_cell.length_a   1.000
_cell.length_b   1.000
_cell.length_c   1.000
_cell.angle_alpha   90.00
_cell.angle_beta   90.00
_cell.angle_gamma   90.00
#
_symmetry.space_group_name_H-M   'P 1'
#
loop_
_entity.id
_entity.type
_entity.pdbx_description
1 polymer ?
#
loop_
_entity_poly.entity_id
_entity_poly.type
_entity_poly.pdbx_seq_one_letter_code
_entity_poly.pdbx_strand_id
1 'polypeptide(L)'
;MAGFANVDQAVTALAANVDPKRLAGVKATVMFDLSGEGGRQYTAQIDNGKFSLVEKDAPTPDVTIRMKSADFLAMTNGTLNPVAAFMQGRIRVEGDMALAMQLQALFT
;
A
#
# COMPACT_ATOMS: atom_id res chain seq x y z
N MET A 1 21.09 6.38 -0.78
CA MET A 1 20.01 5.78 0.02
C MET A 1 19.97 4.30 -0.31
N ALA A 2 20.11 3.43 0.69
CA ALA A 2 19.91 2.00 0.48
C ALA A 2 18.41 1.76 0.23
N GLY A 3 18.06 1.08 -0.86
CA GLY A 3 16.68 0.67 -1.09
C GLY A 3 16.21 -0.36 -0.06
N PHE A 4 14.90 -0.54 0.06
CA PHE A 4 14.30 -1.57 0.89
C PHE A 4 14.67 -2.95 0.36
N ALA A 5 15.19 -3.82 1.24
CA ALA A 5 15.63 -5.17 0.89
C ALA A 5 14.48 -6.20 0.94
N ASN A 6 13.41 -5.91 1.68
CA ASN A 6 12.25 -6.78 1.82
C ASN A 6 10.97 -5.97 2.06
N VAL A 7 9.82 -6.64 1.91
CA VAL A 7 8.49 -6.02 2.01
C VAL A 7 8.24 -5.43 3.39
N ASP A 8 8.70 -6.07 4.47
CA ASP A 8 8.50 -5.58 5.85
C ASP A 8 9.12 -4.18 6.04
N GLN A 9 10.33 -3.99 5.55
CA GLN A 9 11.01 -2.69 5.57
C GLN A 9 10.26 -1.65 4.73
N ALA A 10 9.82 -2.02 3.53
CA ALA A 10 9.14 -1.14 2.61
C ALA A 10 7.77 -0.67 3.16
N VAL A 11 6.96 -1.59 3.71
CA VAL A 11 5.65 -1.23 4.26
C VAL A 11 5.79 -0.46 5.58
N THR A 12 6.79 -0.77 6.41
CA THR A 12 7.10 0.02 7.62
C THR A 12 7.49 1.46 7.26
N ALA A 13 8.30 1.63 6.21
CA ALA A 13 8.65 2.96 5.74
C ALA A 13 7.45 3.72 5.16
N LEU A 14 6.52 3.02 4.50
CA LEU A 14 5.26 3.63 4.05
C LEU A 14 4.50 4.22 5.25
N ALA A 15 4.36 3.46 6.34
CA ALA A 15 3.72 3.91 7.57
C ALA A 15 4.39 5.15 8.20
N ALA A 16 5.72 5.20 8.17
CA ALA A 16 6.51 6.28 8.76
C ALA A 16 6.47 7.58 7.94
N ASN A 17 6.27 7.48 6.62
CA ASN A 17 6.30 8.63 5.72
C ASN A 17 4.93 9.27 5.47
N VAL A 18 3.85 8.74 6.06
CA VAL A 18 2.53 9.35 5.90
C VAL A 18 2.40 10.56 6.78
N ASP A 19 2.03 11.70 6.18
CA ASP A 19 1.66 12.89 6.95
C ASP A 19 0.29 12.67 7.60
N PRO A 20 0.20 12.63 8.95
CA PRO A 20 -1.07 12.46 9.66
C PRO A 20 -2.11 13.53 9.31
N LYS A 21 -1.68 14.73 8.91
CA LYS A 21 -2.59 15.81 8.51
C LYS A 21 -3.31 15.49 7.20
N ARG A 22 -2.64 14.79 6.28
CA ARG A 22 -3.25 14.35 5.02
C ARG A 22 -4.25 13.21 5.25
N LEU A 23 -4.08 12.45 6.34
CA LEU A 23 -4.99 11.39 6.76
C LEU A 23 -6.17 11.86 7.61
N ALA A 24 -6.22 13.14 7.99
CA ALA A 24 -7.32 13.69 8.76
C ALA A 24 -8.64 13.57 7.97
N GLY A 25 -9.70 13.10 8.62
CA GLY A 25 -11.00 12.87 7.97
C GLY A 25 -11.08 11.63 7.07
N VAL A 26 -10.00 10.85 6.94
CA VAL A 26 -10.00 9.59 6.19
C VAL A 26 -10.29 8.43 7.14
N LYS A 27 -11.20 7.54 6.73
CA LYS A 27 -11.44 6.26 7.39
C LYS A 27 -11.43 5.16 6.34
N ALA A 28 -10.46 4.25 6.43
CA ALA A 28 -10.23 3.24 5.41
C ALA A 28 -9.51 2.01 5.95
N THR A 29 -9.89 0.83 5.47
CA THR A 29 -9.16 -0.43 5.65
C THR A 29 -8.64 -0.88 4.29
N VAL A 30 -7.32 -0.89 4.15
CA VAL A 30 -6.64 -1.21 2.89
C VAL A 30 -5.85 -2.50 3.09
N MET A 31 -6.12 -3.51 2.28
CA MET A 31 -5.35 -4.75 2.26
C MET A 31 -4.34 -4.72 1.12
N PHE A 32 -3.08 -5.00 1.43
CA PHE A 32 -2.02 -5.27 0.47
C PHE A 32 -1.82 -6.78 0.39
N ASP A 33 -2.17 -7.37 -0.75
CA ASP A 33 -1.95 -8.77 -1.04
C ASP A 33 -0.73 -8.92 -1.95
N LEU A 34 0.44 -9.10 -1.32
CA LEU A 34 1.70 -9.23 -2.03
C LEU A 34 1.99 -10.71 -2.29
N SER A 35 1.99 -11.09 -3.57
CA SER A 35 2.25 -12.45 -4.02
C SER A 35 3.71 -12.66 -4.44
N GLY A 36 4.12 -13.91 -4.59
CA GLY A 36 5.48 -14.28 -5.02
C GLY A 36 6.45 -14.54 -3.86
N GLU A 37 7.74 -14.58 -4.16
CA GLU A 37 8.77 -14.85 -3.17
C GLU A 37 8.85 -13.72 -2.13
N GLY A 38 8.80 -14.08 -0.84
CA GLY A 38 8.70 -13.11 0.25
C GLY A 38 7.39 -12.31 0.27
N GLY A 39 6.36 -12.75 -0.48
CA GLY A 39 5.03 -12.16 -0.46
C GLY A 39 4.33 -12.35 0.87
N ARG A 40 3.61 -11.32 1.31
CA ARG A 40 2.86 -11.28 2.57
C ARG A 40 1.61 -10.42 2.41
N GLN A 41 0.66 -10.63 3.32
CA GLN A 41 -0.54 -9.83 3.40
C GLN A 41 -0.42 -8.82 4.53
N TYR A 42 -0.69 -7.56 4.23
CA TYR A 42 -0.71 -6.48 5.20
C TYR A 42 -2.05 -5.76 5.15
N THR A 43 -2.54 -5.38 6.31
CA THR A 43 -3.71 -4.51 6.44
C THR A 43 -3.26 -3.18 7.00
N ALA A 44 -3.47 -2.11 6.24
CA ALA A 44 -3.36 -0.73 6.69
C ALA A 44 -4.75 -0.23 7.12
N GLN A 45 -4.86 0.28 8.35
CA GLN A 45 -6.05 0.94 8.83
C GLN A 45 -5.76 2.43 9.01
N ILE A 46 -6.64 3.24 8.44
CA ILE A 46 -6.62 4.69 8.56
C ILE A 46 -7.87 5.08 9.33
N ASP A 47 -7.70 5.82 10.41
CA ASP A 47 -8.79 6.37 11.21
C ASP A 47 -8.44 7.78 11.69
N ASN A 48 -8.94 8.77 10.96
CA ASN A 48 -8.88 10.19 11.30
C ASN A 48 -7.48 10.67 11.71
N GLY A 49 -6.51 10.53 10.82
CA GLY A 49 -5.12 10.91 11.07
C GLY A 49 -4.25 9.80 11.69
N LYS A 50 -4.86 8.72 12.18
CA LYS A 50 -4.12 7.55 12.67
C LYS A 50 -3.92 6.56 11.55
N PHE A 51 -2.67 6.16 11.35
CA PHE A 51 -2.30 5.07 10.46
C PHE A 51 -1.79 3.89 11.31
N SER A 52 -2.32 2.70 11.09
CA SER A 52 -1.78 1.47 11.65
C SER A 52 -1.58 0.44 10.55
N LEU A 53 -0.54 -0.36 10.69
CA LEU A 53 -0.23 -1.44 9.76
C LEU A 53 -0.04 -2.72 10.56
N VAL A 54 -0.68 -3.79 10.10
CA VAL A 54 -0.59 -5.10 10.71
C VAL A 54 -0.42 -6.17 9.63
N GLU A 55 0.48 -7.11 9.87
CA GLU A 55 0.68 -8.28 9.00
C GLU A 55 -0.42 -9.31 9.29
N LYS A 56 -1.62 -9.06 8.75
CA LYS A 56 -2.77 -9.96 8.83
C LYS A 56 -3.73 -9.70 7.68
N ASP A 57 -4.56 -10.70 7.41
CA ASP A 57 -5.73 -10.57 6.56
C ASP A 57 -6.76 -9.61 7.17
N ALA A 58 -7.46 -8.88 6.30
CA ALA A 58 -8.63 -8.08 6.65
C ALA A 58 -9.85 -8.79 6.07
N PRO A 59 -10.77 -9.32 6.90
CA PRO A 59 -11.96 -10.02 6.40
C PRO A 59 -12.88 -9.14 5.54
N THR A 60 -12.84 -7.82 5.77
CA THR A 60 -13.68 -6.83 5.08
C THR A 60 -12.88 -5.56 4.77
N PRO A 61 -11.94 -5.60 3.80
CA PRO A 61 -11.19 -4.42 3.39
C PRO A 61 -12.05 -3.53 2.49
N ASP A 62 -11.95 -2.22 2.65
CA ASP A 62 -12.58 -1.25 1.74
C ASP A 62 -11.90 -1.27 0.37
N VAL A 63 -10.58 -1.50 0.39
CA VAL A 63 -9.73 -1.60 -0.82
C VAL A 63 -8.75 -2.76 -0.66
N THR A 64 -8.64 -3.59 -1.70
CA THR A 64 -7.57 -4.60 -1.81
C THR A 64 -6.65 -4.23 -2.96
N ILE A 65 -5.35 -4.14 -2.69
CA ILE A 65 -4.30 -3.90 -3.68
C ILE A 65 -3.48 -5.18 -3.81
N ARG A 66 -3.55 -5.83 -4.97
CA ARG A 66 -2.79 -7.04 -5.28
C ARG A 66 -1.65 -6.74 -6.23
N MET A 67 -0.45 -7.21 -5.92
CA MET A 67 0.71 -7.16 -6.81
C MET A 67 1.75 -8.20 -6.40
N LYS A 68 2.87 -8.30 -7.14
CA LYS A 68 4.02 -9.09 -6.69
C LYS A 68 4.82 -8.31 -5.66
N SER A 69 5.38 -9.00 -4.66
CA SER A 69 6.33 -8.43 -3.69
C SER A 69 7.48 -7.68 -4.37
N ALA A 70 8.02 -8.24 -5.47
CA ALA A 70 9.08 -7.62 -6.26
C ALA A 70 8.66 -6.30 -6.93
N ASP A 71 7.43 -6.22 -7.44
CA ASP A 71 6.90 -4.97 -8.03
C ASP A 71 6.69 -3.92 -6.92
N PHE A 72 6.18 -4.33 -5.75
CA PHE A 72 6.04 -3.44 -4.59
C PHE A 72 7.39 -2.86 -4.13
N LEU A 73 8.42 -3.70 -4.05
CA LEU A 73 9.78 -3.27 -3.75
C LEU A 73 10.35 -2.34 -4.81
N ALA A 74 10.13 -2.63 -6.09
CA ALA A 74 10.56 -1.75 -7.16
C ALA A 74 9.88 -0.37 -7.09
N MET A 75 8.58 -0.32 -6.76
CA MET A 75 7.86 0.95 -6.60
C MET A 75 8.37 1.76 -5.40
N THR A 76 8.50 1.12 -4.24
CA THR A 76 8.97 1.78 -3.03
C THR A 76 10.43 2.24 -3.13
N ASN A 77 11.24 1.56 -3.95
CA ASN A 77 12.59 1.99 -4.31
C ASN A 77 12.64 3.01 -5.47
N GLY A 78 11.49 3.41 -6.03
CA GLY A 78 11.39 4.38 -7.12
C GLY A 78 11.85 3.86 -8.50
N THR A 79 12.10 2.56 -8.64
CA THR A 79 12.54 1.94 -9.90
C THR A 79 11.37 1.49 -10.77
N LEU A 80 10.15 1.43 -10.21
CA LEU A 80 8.91 1.17 -10.94
C LEU A 80 7.90 2.29 -10.67
N ASN A 81 7.35 2.88 -11.74
CA ASN A 81 6.31 3.90 -11.60
C ASN A 81 4.95 3.25 -11.27
N PRO A 82 4.26 3.63 -10.18
CA PRO A 82 2.99 3.01 -9.78
C PRO A 82 1.86 3.14 -10.80
N VAL A 83 1.77 4.29 -11.48
CA VAL A 83 0.75 4.52 -12.52
C VAL A 83 1.00 3.61 -13.71
N ALA A 84 2.25 3.49 -14.15
CA ALA A 84 2.62 2.59 -15.24
C ALA A 84 2.38 1.12 -14.85
N ALA A 85 2.71 0.71 -13.63
CA ALA A 85 2.49 -0.65 -13.14
C ALA A 85 1.00 -1.02 -13.07
N PHE A 86 0.14 -0.07 -12.67
CA PHE A 86 -1.31 -0.24 -12.71
C PHE A 86 -1.82 -0.39 -14.15
N MET A 87 -1.43 0.51 -15.05
CA MET A 87 -1.83 0.45 -16.47
C MET A 87 -1.36 -0.83 -17.18
N GLN A 88 -0.23 -1.41 -16.75
CA GLN A 88 0.28 -2.70 -17.25
C GLN A 88 -0.42 -3.92 -16.62
N GLY A 89 -1.33 -3.73 -15.67
CA GLY A 89 -2.03 -4.80 -14.96
C GLY A 89 -1.18 -5.55 -13.93
N ARG A 90 -0.02 -4.99 -13.53
CA ARG A 90 0.83 -5.53 -12.45
C ARG A 90 0.27 -5.24 -11.07
N ILE A 91 -0.45 -4.13 -10.95
CA ILE A 91 -1.23 -3.78 -9.79
C ILE A 91 -2.69 -4.01 -10.13
N ARG A 92 -3.38 -4.76 -9.29
CA ARG A 92 -4.83 -4.89 -9.33
C ARG A 92 -5.41 -4.25 -8.09
N VAL A 93 -6.46 -3.46 -8.27
CA VAL A 93 -7.19 -2.84 -7.17
C VAL A 93 -8.61 -3.39 -7.21
N GLU A 94 -9.10 -3.83 -6.07
CA GLU A 94 -10.46 -4.32 -5.85
C GLU A 94 -11.11 -3.51 -4.72
N GLY A 95 -12.43 -3.33 -4.75
CA GLY A 95 -13.16 -2.54 -3.74
C GLY A 95 -13.42 -1.10 -4.19
N ASP A 96 -13.27 -0.14 -3.27
CA ASP A 96 -13.55 1.27 -3.50
C ASP A 96 -12.43 1.96 -4.30
N MET A 97 -12.67 2.16 -5.59
CA MET A 97 -11.71 2.85 -6.48
C MET A 97 -11.50 4.32 -6.12
N ALA A 98 -12.51 5.03 -5.61
CA ALA A 98 -12.36 6.42 -5.22
C ALA A 98 -11.41 6.54 -4.02
N LEU A 99 -11.55 5.62 -3.06
CA LEU A 99 -10.64 5.51 -1.93
C LEU A 99 -9.22 5.14 -2.39
N ALA A 100 -9.07 4.19 -3.32
CA ALA A 100 -7.77 3.82 -3.87
C ALA A 100 -7.04 5.01 -4.53
N MET A 101 -7.77 5.83 -5.29
CA MET A 101 -7.21 7.05 -5.90
C MET A 101 -6.86 8.11 -4.85
N GLN A 102 -7.70 8.27 -3.82
CA GLN A 102 -7.40 9.17 -2.71
C GLN A 102 -6.12 8.73 -1.99
N LEU A 103 -5.96 7.43 -1.71
CA LEU A 103 -4.76 6.87 -1.10
C LEU A 103 -3.53 7.14 -1.96
N GLN A 104 -3.60 6.87 -3.27
CA GLN A 104 -2.49 7.17 -4.17
C GLN A 104 -2.01 8.63 -4.01
N ALA A 105 -2.93 9.59 -3.99
CA ALA A 105 -2.58 10.99 -3.80
C ALA A 105 -1.90 11.25 -2.44
N LEU A 106 -2.29 10.54 -1.38
CA LEU A 106 -1.74 10.68 -0.02
C LEU A 106 -0.30 10.17 0.14
N PHE A 107 0.10 9.18 -0.67
CA PHE A 107 1.42 8.53 -0.60
C PHE A 107 2.40 8.97 -1.70
N THR A 108 1.97 9.86 -2.60
CA THR A 108 2.84 10.63 -3.52
C THR A 108 3.17 11.99 -2.94
#